data_AF-A0AAI8IJQ7-F1
#
_entry.id   AF-A0AAI8IJQ7-F1
#
_cell.length_a   1.000
_cell.length_b   1.000
_cell.length_c   1.000
_cell.angle_alpha   90.00
_cell.angle_beta   90.00
_cell.angle_gamma   90.00
#
_symmetry.space_group_name_H-M   'P 1'
#
loop_
_entity.id
_entity.type
_entity.pdbx_description
1 polymer ?
#
loop_
_entity_poly.entity_id
_entity_poly.type
_entity_poly.pdbx_seq_one_letter_code
_entity_poly.pdbx_strand_id
1 'polypeptide(L)' 'MCVAHPFLPAPMCLAEEQVRGSACVWCGEQLTTGAVVDYGARPDPADPGVRWYPRACQSCAQTRSCS' A
#
# COMPACT_ATOMS: atom_id res chain seq x y z
N MET A 1 -0.82 8.11 -20.56
CA MET A 1 -0.14 7.45 -19.41
C MET A 1 -0.41 8.32 -18.19
N CYS A 2 -1.44 8.01 -17.42
CA CYS A 2 -1.76 8.77 -16.22
C CYS A 2 -1.02 8.09 -15.05
N VAL A 3 -0.05 8.79 -14.48
CA VAL A 3 0.58 8.38 -13.22
C VAL A 3 0.09 9.37 -12.18
N ALA A 4 -1.15 9.18 -11.70
CA ALA A 4 -1.57 9.76 -10.45
C ALA A 4 -0.88 8.91 -9.37
N HIS A 5 0.04 9.48 -8.60
CA HIS A 5 0.53 8.84 -7.38
C HIS A 5 -0.71 8.62 -6.50
N PRO A 6 -1.17 7.39 -6.28
CA PRO A 6 -2.38 7.18 -5.48
C PRO A 6 -2.07 7.69 -4.06
N PHE A 7 -2.99 8.49 -3.51
CA PHE A 7 -2.89 8.96 -2.14
C PHE A 7 -2.94 7.72 -1.24
N LEU A 8 -1.78 7.32 -0.71
CA LEU A 8 -1.67 6.15 0.16
C LEU A 8 -2.32 6.48 1.51
N PRO A 9 -3.00 5.51 2.16
CA PRO A 9 -3.50 5.69 3.52
C PRO A 9 -2.37 6.07 4.48
N ALA A 10 -2.69 6.85 5.50
CA ALA A 10 -1.74 7.18 6.55
C ALA A 10 -1.34 5.90 7.32
N PRO A 11 -0.04 5.61 7.52
CA PRO A 11 0.42 4.38 8.19
C PRO A 11 -0.15 4.20 9.60
N MET A 12 -0.36 5.31 10.32
CA MET A 12 -0.95 5.32 11.66
C MET A 12 -2.39 4.76 11.71
N CYS A 13 -3.08 4.68 10.58
CA CYS A 13 -4.44 4.14 10.47
C CYS A 13 -4.45 2.69 9.95
N LEU A 14 -3.28 2.09 9.75
CA LEU A 14 -3.13 0.76 9.16
C LEU A 14 -2.78 -0.29 10.22
N ALA A 15 -3.22 -1.52 9.98
CA ALA A 15 -2.74 -2.66 10.74
C ALA A 15 -1.26 -2.93 10.42
N GLU A 16 -0.55 -3.58 11.34
CA GLU A 16 0.89 -3.89 11.16
C GLU A 16 1.15 -4.67 9.87
N GLU A 17 0.27 -5.60 9.51
CA GLU A 17 0.36 -6.39 8.30
C GLU A 17 0.29 -5.52 7.03
N GLN A 18 -0.50 -4.45 7.07
CA GLN A 18 -0.62 -3.51 5.95
C GLN A 18 0.62 -2.62 5.85
N VAL A 19 1.18 -2.19 6.99
CA VAL A 19 2.43 -1.40 7.06
C VAL A 19 3.62 -2.22 6.55
N ARG A 20 3.71 -3.50 6.94
CA ARG A 20 4.73 -4.45 6.47
C ARG A 20 4.50 -4.91 5.01
N GLY A 21 3.32 -4.63 4.46
CA GLY A 21 2.91 -5.04 3.12
C GLY A 21 2.55 -6.53 2.99
N SER A 22 2.32 -7.25 4.08
CA SER A 22 1.74 -8.60 4.05
C SER A 22 0.22 -8.60 3.87
N ALA A 23 -0.41 -7.43 3.96
CA ALA A 23 -1.82 -7.22 3.66
C ALA A 23 -2.02 -6.03 2.71
N CYS A 24 -3.12 -6.05 1.97
CA CYS A 24 -3.49 -4.97 1.07
C CYS A 24 -3.65 -3.68 1.86
N VAL A 25 -2.97 -2.62 1.44
CA VAL A 25 -2.98 -1.32 2.10
C VAL A 25 -4.38 -0.69 2.19
N TRP A 26 -5.33 -1.14 1.36
CA TRP A 26 -6.71 -0.65 1.35
C TRP A 26 -7.72 -1.59 2.00
N CYS A 27 -7.81 -2.84 1.55
CA CYS A 27 -8.83 -3.77 2.05
C CYS A 27 -8.37 -4.66 3.21
N GLY A 28 -7.09 -4.65 3.57
CA GLY A 28 -6.54 -5.48 4.64
C GLY A 28 -6.44 -6.98 4.31
N GLU A 29 -6.82 -7.40 3.11
CA GLU A 29 -6.73 -8.80 2.69
C GLU A 29 -5.28 -9.27 2.66
N GLN A 30 -5.03 -10.47 3.16
CA GLN A 30 -3.70 -11.06 3.18
C GLN A 30 -3.15 -11.21 1.76
N LEU A 31 -1.98 -10.65 1.53
CA LEU A 31 -1.31 -10.75 0.24
C LEU A 31 -0.53 -12.06 0.17
N THR A 32 -0.99 -12.98 -0.65
CA THR A 32 -0.23 -14.18 -1.00
C THR A 32 0.80 -13.83 -2.08
N THR A 33 1.75 -14.72 -2.36
CA THR A 33 2.83 -14.56 -3.37
C THR A 33 2.36 -14.39 -4.83
N GLY A 34 1.06 -14.13 -5.05
CA GLY A 34 0.48 -13.85 -6.36
C GLY A 34 0.69 -12.41 -6.84
N ALA A 35 -0.14 -12.00 -7.81
CA ALA A 35 -0.06 -10.68 -8.43
C ALA A 35 -0.43 -9.58 -7.42
N VAL A 36 0.57 -8.94 -6.84
CA VAL A 36 0.44 -7.78 -5.95
C VAL A 36 1.06 -6.56 -6.62
N VAL A 37 0.49 -5.39 -6.36
CA VAL A 37 1.07 -4.12 -6.78
C VAL A 37 1.88 -3.56 -5.63
N ASP A 38 3.18 -3.37 -5.86
CA ASP A 38 4.11 -2.76 -4.92
C ASP A 38 4.28 -1.28 -5.22
N TYR A 39 4.05 -0.41 -4.23
CA TYR A 39 4.21 1.03 -4.37
C TYR A 39 5.59 1.54 -3.95
N GLY A 40 6.50 0.63 -3.61
CA GLY A 40 7.84 0.88 -3.14
C GLY A 40 7.89 1.34 -1.68
N ALA A 41 9.10 1.38 -1.13
CA ALA A 41 9.32 1.89 0.21
C ALA A 41 8.87 3.36 0.34
N ARG A 42 8.22 3.66 1.45
CA ARG A 42 7.79 5.02 1.82
C ARG A 42 8.28 5.34 3.23
N PRO A 43 8.66 6.60 3.50
CA PRO A 43 8.93 7.03 4.86
C PRO A 43 7.63 6.98 5.67
N ASP A 44 7.72 6.61 6.95
CA ASP A 44 6.61 6.80 7.87
C ASP A 44 6.50 8.31 8.19
N PRO A 45 5.32 8.94 8.02
CA PRO A 45 5.12 10.35 8.37
C PRO A 45 5.33 10.65 9.86
N ALA A 46 5.10 9.67 10.73
CA ALA A 46 5.27 9.81 12.18
C ALA A 46 6.72 9.59 12.62
N ASP A 47 7.47 8.75 11.90
CA ASP A 47 8.90 8.51 12.14
C ASP A 47 9.67 8.42 10.81
N PRO A 48 10.32 9.51 10.37
CA PRO A 48 11.06 9.53 9.11
C PRO A 48 12.21 8.50 9.03
N GLY A 49 12.68 7.96 10.17
CA GLY A 49 13.68 6.90 10.23
C GLY A 49 13.11 5.51 9.88
N VAL A 50 11.80 5.35 9.96
CA VAL A 50 11.10 4.10 9.67
C VAL A 50 10.60 4.11 8.24
N ARG A 51 10.72 2.95 7.58
CA ARG A 51 10.16 2.72 6.26
C ARG A 51 9.05 1.68 6.33
N TRP A 52 8.01 1.93 5.56
CA TRP A 52 6.93 0.97 5.35
C TRP A 52 6.80 0.64 3.87
N TYR A 53 6.17 -0.49 3.58
CA TYR A 53 6.19 -1.13 2.26
C TYR A 53 4.76 -1.36 1.75
N PRO A 54 4.06 -0.29 1.33
CA PRO A 54 2.68 -0.38 0.87
C PRO A 54 2.56 -1.32 -0.34
N ARG A 55 1.75 -2.36 -0.18
CA ARG A 55 1.37 -3.29 -1.24
C ARG A 55 -0.15 -3.39 -1.34
N ALA A 56 -0.66 -3.70 -2.53
CA ALA A 56 -2.09 -3.87 -2.75
C ALA A 56 -2.42 -5.08 -3.61
N CYS A 57 -3.65 -5.59 -3.45
CA CYS A 57 -4.24 -6.54 -4.38
C CYS A 57 -4.60 -5.84 -5.71
N GLN A 58 -4.69 -6.63 -6.78
CA GLN A 58 -4.98 -6.11 -8.13
C GLN A 58 -6.30 -5.33 -8.18
N SER A 59 -7.35 -5.80 -7.52
CA SER A 59 -8.66 -5.15 -7.53
C SER A 59 -8.57 -3.73 -6.96
N CYS A 60 -7.99 -3.57 -5.77
CA CYS A 60 -7.84 -2.26 -5.14
C CYS A 60 -6.91 -1.31 -5.90
N ALA A 61 -5.85 -1.86 -6.51
CA ALA A 61 -4.93 -1.10 -7.36
C ALA A 61 -5.64 -0.60 -8.63
N GLN A 62 -6.41 -1.47 -9.30
CA GLN A 62 -7.10 -1.13 -10.55
C GLN A 62 -8.22 -0.11 -10.35
N THR A 63 -8.99 -0.22 -9.26
CA THR A 63 -10.00 0.79 -8.89
C THR A 63 -9.38 2.19 -8.76
N ARG A 64 -8.12 2.28 -8.32
CA ARG A 64 -7.42 3.54 -8.04
C ARG A 64 -6.49 4.02 -9.16
N SER A 65 -6.30 3.21 -10.21
CA SER A 65 -5.55 3.61 -11.40
C SER A 65 -6.44 4.27 -12.47
N CYS A 66 -7.75 4.00 -12.45
CA CYS A 66 -8.72 4.58 -13.37
C CYS A 66 -9.37 5.88 -12.86
N SER A 67 -8.74 6.57 -11.91
CA SER A 67 -9.21 7.83 -11.34
C SER A 67 -8.68 9.05 -12.08
#